data_AF-A0A7Z9QSX8-F1
#
_entry.id   AF-A0A7Z9QSX8-F1
#
_cell.length_a   1.000
_cell.length_b   1.000
_cell.length_c   1.000
_cell.angle_alpha   90.00
_cell.angle_beta   90.00
_cell.angle_gamma   90.00
#
_symmetry.space_group_name_H-M   'P 1'
#
loop_
_entity.id
_entity.type
_entity.pdbx_description
1 polymer ?
#
loop_
_entity_poly.entity_id
_entity_poly.type
_entity_poly.pdbx_seq_one_letter_code
_entity_poly.pdbx_strand_id
1 'polypeptide(L)'
;MNMTPRMKPVRDASAWTDDDLGLDQSWKFSLPPVQKDNLHQALQQVKMRGLQFAEICQDDLPLPALRDTLQALSHQLRHGTGFAVLSSIPMGKYKINDLEKLYWGLCTYLGTGVTQNDEAGLTHYITDGQLRPQKETRAEQTAAG
;
A
#
# COMPACT_ATOMS: atom_id res chain seq x y z
N MET A 1 -15.04 14.50 32.94
CA MET A 1 -14.67 13.08 32.77
C MET A 1 -13.26 12.89 33.34
N ASN A 2 -13.11 12.17 34.45
CA ASN A 2 -11.79 11.82 34.97
C ASN A 2 -11.27 10.62 34.19
N MET A 3 -10.24 10.82 33.38
CA MET A 3 -9.57 9.75 32.65
C MET A 3 -8.34 9.33 33.44
N THR A 4 -8.50 8.36 34.33
CA THR A 4 -7.36 7.79 35.07
C THR A 4 -6.50 6.97 34.10
N PRO A 5 -5.22 7.29 33.91
CA PRO A 5 -4.37 6.56 32.98
C PRO A 5 -4.22 5.11 33.42
N ARG A 6 -4.19 4.19 32.44
CA ARG A 6 -4.04 2.76 32.69
C ARG A 6 -2.56 2.48 33.01
N MET A 7 -2.25 2.24 34.28
CA MET A 7 -0.87 2.08 34.78
C MET A 7 -0.33 0.63 34.69
N LYS A 8 -0.95 -0.26 33.90
CA LYS A 8 -0.46 -1.64 33.71
C LYS A 8 0.27 -1.76 32.36
N PRO A 9 1.45 -2.39 32.31
CA PRO A 9 2.16 -2.60 31.05
C PRO A 9 1.28 -3.33 30.04
N VAL A 10 1.32 -2.88 28.78
CA VAL A 10 0.78 -3.62 27.64
C VAL A 10 1.67 -4.86 27.41
N ARG A 11 1.06 -6.01 27.13
CA ARG A 11 1.74 -7.32 27.03
C ARG A 11 1.29 -8.13 25.82
N ASP A 12 0.53 -7.54 24.92
CA ASP A 12 0.13 -8.19 23.68
C ASP A 12 1.23 -8.09 22.62
N ALA A 13 1.00 -8.68 21.45
CA ALA A 13 1.99 -8.78 20.38
C ALA A 13 2.46 -7.42 19.83
N SER A 14 1.74 -6.33 20.11
CA SER A 14 2.15 -4.98 19.72
C SER A 14 3.20 -4.36 20.64
N ALA A 15 3.42 -4.96 21.82
CA ALA A 15 4.44 -4.54 22.79
C ALA A 15 5.74 -5.33 22.59
N TRP A 16 6.46 -5.04 21.50
CA TRP A 16 7.71 -5.70 21.11
C TRP A 16 8.96 -4.83 21.37
N THR A 17 10.10 -5.50 21.43
CA THR A 17 11.46 -4.94 21.42
C THR A 17 12.21 -5.35 20.14
N ASP A 18 13.40 -4.79 19.90
CA ASP A 18 14.22 -5.16 18.75
C ASP A 18 14.60 -6.66 18.75
N ASP A 19 14.85 -7.23 19.92
CA ASP A 19 15.16 -8.66 20.08
C ASP A 19 13.96 -9.53 19.69
N ASP A 20 12.73 -9.14 20.07
CA ASP A 20 11.50 -9.85 19.70
C ASP A 20 11.31 -9.87 18.18
N LEU A 21 11.58 -8.75 17.50
CA LEU A 21 11.51 -8.66 16.03
C LEU A 21 12.62 -9.43 15.32
N GLY A 22 13.75 -9.68 16.00
CA GLY A 22 14.81 -10.54 15.53
C GLY A 22 14.43 -12.03 15.57
N LEU A 23 13.71 -12.43 16.62
CA LEU A 23 13.27 -13.81 16.86
C LEU A 23 12.07 -14.20 16.00
N ASP A 24 11.08 -13.30 15.86
CA ASP A 24 9.90 -13.51 15.02
C ASP A 24 9.87 -12.55 13.83
N GLN A 25 9.97 -13.11 12.63
CA GLN A 25 9.91 -12.37 11.37
C GLN A 25 8.57 -12.52 10.65
N SER A 26 7.52 -12.95 11.35
CA SER A 26 6.13 -13.05 10.83
C SER A 26 5.61 -11.73 10.24
N TRP A 27 6.18 -10.59 10.63
CA TRP A 27 5.88 -9.26 10.08
C TRP A 27 6.49 -9.00 8.70
N LYS A 28 7.37 -9.86 8.19
CA LYS A 28 7.98 -9.73 6.86
C LYS A 28 7.24 -10.57 5.83
N PHE A 29 6.77 -9.91 4.79
CA PHE A 29 6.12 -10.52 3.64
C PHE A 29 6.97 -10.28 2.39
N SER A 30 7.12 -11.31 1.57
CA SER A 30 7.81 -11.21 0.28
C SER A 30 6.97 -11.86 -0.79
N LEU A 31 6.79 -11.16 -1.91
CA LEU A 31 5.97 -11.63 -3.01
C LEU A 31 6.77 -12.62 -3.88
N PRO A 32 6.37 -13.89 -4.01
CA PRO A 32 6.93 -14.80 -5.00
C PRO A 32 6.54 -14.38 -6.43
N PRO A 33 7.22 -14.91 -7.46
CA PRO A 33 6.97 -14.54 -8.87
C PRO A 33 5.49 -14.60 -9.27
N VAL A 34 4.78 -15.67 -8.89
CA VAL A 34 3.34 -15.84 -9.19
C VAL A 34 2.48 -14.69 -8.65
N GLN A 35 2.81 -14.15 -7.47
CA GLN A 35 2.08 -13.02 -6.88
C GLN A 35 2.45 -11.71 -7.58
N LYS A 36 3.70 -11.54 -8.00
CA LYS A 36 4.10 -10.36 -8.80
C LYS A 36 3.40 -10.33 -10.15
N ASP A 37 3.26 -11.48 -10.79
CA ASP A 37 2.55 -11.60 -12.07
C ASP A 37 1.06 -11.31 -11.91
N ASN A 38 0.42 -11.79 -10.84
CA ASN A 38 -0.97 -11.45 -10.54
C ASN A 38 -1.14 -9.94 -10.29
N LEU A 39 -0.24 -9.30 -9.52
CA LEU A 39 -0.26 -7.84 -9.34
C LEU A 39 -0.15 -7.08 -10.67
N HIS A 40 0.75 -7.54 -11.55
CA HIS A 40 0.93 -6.93 -12.85
C HIS A 40 -0.35 -7.04 -13.70
N GLN A 41 -0.95 -8.23 -13.76
CA GLN A 41 -2.19 -8.47 -14.50
C GLN A 41 -3.34 -7.61 -13.96
N ALA A 42 -3.51 -7.53 -12.65
CA ALA A 42 -4.53 -6.70 -12.02
C ALA A 42 -4.34 -5.21 -12.35
N LEU A 43 -3.10 -4.71 -12.31
CA LEU A 43 -2.79 -3.35 -12.73
C LEU A 43 -3.15 -3.10 -14.20
N GLN A 44 -2.88 -4.04 -15.12
CA GLN A 44 -3.29 -3.87 -16.52
C GLN A 44 -4.80 -3.78 -16.66
N GLN A 45 -5.59 -4.53 -15.87
CA GLN A 45 -7.05 -4.45 -15.89
C GLN A 45 -7.56 -3.08 -15.43
N VAL A 46 -7.02 -2.54 -14.34
CA VAL A 46 -7.31 -1.18 -13.87
C VAL A 46 -7.02 -0.15 -14.97
N LYS A 47 -5.88 -0.30 -15.65
CA LYS A 47 -5.47 0.62 -16.73
C LYS A 47 -6.36 0.51 -17.96
N MET A 48 -6.76 -0.70 -18.37
CA MET A 48 -7.70 -0.90 -19.48
C MET A 48 -9.05 -0.25 -19.21
N ARG A 49 -9.47 -0.21 -17.94
CA ARG A 49 -10.72 0.44 -17.51
C ARG A 49 -10.60 1.95 -17.35
N GLY A 50 -9.40 2.52 -17.47
CA GLY A 50 -9.16 3.96 -17.37
C GLY A 50 -9.33 4.54 -15.96
N LEU A 51 -9.36 3.70 -14.92
CA LEU A 51 -9.64 4.13 -13.55
C LEU A 51 -8.51 5.01 -13.00
N GLN A 52 -8.89 6.12 -12.36
CA GLN A 52 -8.00 6.92 -11.53
C GLN A 52 -7.76 6.22 -10.19
N PHE A 53 -6.66 6.55 -9.52
CA PHE A 53 -6.24 5.80 -8.34
C PHE A 53 -7.31 5.79 -7.23
N ALA A 54 -7.97 6.93 -6.98
CA ALA A 54 -9.00 7.06 -5.94
C ALA A 54 -10.33 6.37 -6.30
N GLU A 55 -10.52 5.94 -7.55
CA GLU A 55 -11.72 5.24 -8.01
C GLU A 55 -11.60 3.73 -7.86
N ILE A 56 -10.39 3.22 -7.62
CA ILE A 56 -10.12 1.78 -7.50
C ILE A 56 -10.73 1.26 -6.18
N CYS A 57 -11.62 0.28 -6.30
CA CYS A 57 -12.05 -0.55 -5.20
C CYS A 57 -11.40 -1.94 -5.25
N GLN A 58 -11.65 -2.76 -4.22
CA GLN A 58 -11.08 -4.11 -4.11
C GLN A 58 -11.40 -4.98 -5.34
N ASP A 59 -12.63 -4.88 -5.87
CA ASP A 59 -13.10 -5.67 -7.02
C ASP A 59 -12.43 -5.26 -8.34
N ASP A 60 -11.89 -4.04 -8.42
CA ASP A 60 -11.20 -3.54 -9.61
C ASP A 60 -9.76 -4.04 -9.72
N LEU A 61 -9.19 -4.52 -8.62
CA LEU A 61 -7.83 -5.05 -8.55
C LEU A 61 -7.85 -6.50 -8.03
N PRO A 62 -8.27 -7.50 -8.84
CA PRO A 62 -8.40 -8.88 -8.36
C PRO A 62 -7.02 -9.53 -8.10
N LEU A 63 -6.78 -9.90 -6.84
CA LEU A 63 -5.51 -10.50 -6.39
C LEU A 63 -5.67 -11.91 -5.80
N PRO A 64 -6.22 -12.90 -6.55
CA PRO A 64 -6.45 -14.25 -6.02
C PRO A 64 -5.16 -14.92 -5.49
N ALA A 65 -4.02 -14.72 -6.14
CA ALA A 65 -2.76 -15.32 -5.71
C ALA A 65 -2.17 -14.68 -4.44
N LEU A 66 -2.62 -13.46 -4.08
CA LEU A 66 -2.19 -12.75 -2.87
C LEU A 66 -3.21 -12.83 -1.75
N ARG A 67 -4.36 -13.51 -1.92
CA ARG A 67 -5.44 -13.55 -0.92
C ARG A 67 -4.93 -13.90 0.47
N ASP A 68 -4.19 -15.01 0.57
CA ASP A 68 -3.68 -15.49 1.86
C ASP A 68 -2.61 -14.54 2.42
N THR A 69 -1.73 -13.99 1.56
CA THR A 69 -0.75 -12.97 1.95
C THR A 69 -1.43 -11.72 2.51
N LEU A 70 -2.47 -11.22 1.86
CA LEU A 70 -3.21 -10.02 2.27
C LEU A 70 -4.00 -10.26 3.56
N GLN A 71 -4.57 -11.45 3.72
CA GLN A 71 -5.23 -11.85 4.97
C GLN A 71 -4.23 -11.92 6.13
N ALA A 72 -3.07 -12.53 5.91
CA ALA A 72 -2.02 -12.60 6.92
C ALA A 72 -1.46 -11.20 7.26
N LEU A 73 -1.29 -10.33 6.26
CA LEU A 73 -0.87 -8.94 6.46
C LEU A 73 -1.91 -8.18 7.30
N SER A 74 -3.20 -8.28 6.95
CA SER A 74 -4.29 -7.65 7.71
C SER A 74 -4.34 -8.15 9.16
N HIS A 75 -4.13 -9.46 9.38
CA HIS A 75 -4.04 -10.04 10.71
C HIS A 75 -2.85 -9.48 11.49
N GLN A 76 -1.67 -9.39 10.87
CA GLN A 76 -0.48 -8.84 11.53
C GLN A 76 -0.67 -7.39 11.97
N LEU A 77 -1.34 -6.58 11.12
CA LEU A 77 -1.65 -5.19 11.44
C LEU A 77 -2.64 -5.05 12.61
N ARG A 78 -3.61 -5.97 12.75
CA ARG A 78 -4.69 -5.86 13.75
C ARG A 78 -4.39 -6.58 15.06
N HIS A 79 -3.65 -7.68 15.00
CA HIS A 79 -3.49 -8.62 16.12
C HIS A 79 -2.04 -9.02 16.38
N GLY A 80 -1.13 -8.71 15.46
CA GLY A 80 0.30 -8.96 15.61
C GLY A 80 1.05 -7.74 16.13
N THR A 81 2.20 -7.47 15.53
CA THR A 81 3.10 -6.36 15.90
C THR A 81 2.52 -4.97 15.64
N GLY A 82 1.37 -4.87 14.98
CA GLY A 82 0.77 -3.59 14.57
C GLY A 82 1.41 -2.99 13.31
N PHE A 83 2.39 -3.68 12.72
CA PHE A 83 3.04 -3.28 11.48
C PHE A 83 3.40 -4.50 10.63
N ALA A 84 3.62 -4.29 9.33
CA ALA A 84 4.08 -5.32 8.41
C ALA A 84 4.93 -4.69 7.30
N VAL A 85 5.88 -5.45 6.77
CA VAL A 85 6.71 -5.04 5.62
C VAL A 85 6.44 -5.96 4.45
N LEU A 86 5.85 -5.41 3.38
CA LEU A 86 5.70 -6.10 2.10
C LEU A 86 6.85 -5.71 1.16
N SER A 87 7.68 -6.69 0.81
CA SER A 87 8.88 -6.51 0.01
C SER A 87 8.76 -7.16 -1.37
N SER A 88 9.76 -6.91 -2.22
CA SER A 88 9.90 -7.51 -3.56
C SER A 88 8.90 -7.04 -4.62
N ILE A 89 8.26 -5.88 -4.42
CA ILE A 89 7.50 -5.19 -5.47
C ILE A 89 8.50 -4.65 -6.51
N PRO A 90 8.34 -4.95 -7.82
CA PRO A 90 9.32 -4.58 -8.83
C PRO A 90 9.21 -3.09 -9.22
N MET A 91 9.66 -2.20 -8.33
CA MET A 91 9.47 -0.75 -8.47
C MET A 91 10.01 -0.18 -9.79
N GLY A 92 11.14 -0.68 -10.29
CA GLY A 92 11.73 -0.23 -11.56
C GLY A 92 10.95 -0.60 -12.83
N LYS A 93 9.88 -1.42 -12.72
CA LYS A 93 9.03 -1.81 -13.87
C LYS A 93 7.81 -0.90 -14.06
N TYR A 94 7.50 -0.04 -13.09
CA TYR A 94 6.26 0.72 -13.07
C TYR A 94 6.53 2.22 -13.14
N LYS A 95 5.65 2.93 -13.86
CA LYS A 95 5.58 4.39 -13.75
C LYS A 95 5.03 4.77 -12.38
N ILE A 96 5.32 5.98 -11.93
CA ILE A 96 4.84 6.49 -10.63
C ILE A 96 3.31 6.38 -10.51
N ASN A 97 2.56 6.81 -11.52
CA ASN A 97 1.09 6.71 -11.53
C ASN A 97 0.58 5.25 -11.47
N ASP A 98 1.38 4.27 -11.89
CA ASP A 98 1.05 2.85 -11.80
C ASP A 98 1.35 2.34 -10.37
N LEU A 99 2.43 2.82 -9.74
CA LEU A 99 2.75 2.54 -8.34
C LEU A 99 1.69 3.10 -7.38
N GLU A 100 1.18 4.32 -7.63
CA GLU A 100 0.08 4.90 -6.85
C GLU A 100 -1.18 4.03 -6.91
N LYS A 101 -1.53 3.51 -8.09
CA LYS A 101 -2.68 2.60 -8.27
C LYS A 101 -2.48 1.28 -7.53
N LEU A 102 -1.28 0.70 -7.63
CA LEU A 102 -0.93 -0.52 -6.89
C LEU A 102 -0.99 -0.30 -5.38
N TYR A 103 -0.41 0.80 -4.89
CA TYR A 103 -0.42 1.16 -3.48
C TYR A 103 -1.85 1.33 -2.97
N TRP A 104 -2.66 2.16 -3.64
CA TRP A 104 -4.04 2.39 -3.25
C TRP A 104 -4.86 1.09 -3.30
N GLY A 105 -4.76 0.35 -4.40
CA GLY A 105 -5.48 -0.91 -4.56
C GLY A 105 -5.10 -1.93 -3.50
N LEU A 106 -3.84 -2.05 -3.10
CA LEU A 106 -3.42 -2.90 -1.96
C LEU A 106 -4.04 -2.42 -0.64
N CYS A 107 -4.09 -1.10 -0.39
CA CYS A 107 -4.73 -0.54 0.80
C CYS A 107 -6.21 -0.92 0.90
N THR A 108 -6.93 -1.04 -0.22
CA THR A 108 -8.35 -1.47 -0.21
C THR A 108 -8.57 -2.87 0.37
N TYR A 109 -7.54 -3.73 0.38
CA TYR A 109 -7.59 -5.06 1.00
C TYR A 109 -7.32 -5.05 2.51
N LEU A 110 -6.70 -3.99 3.04
CA LEU A 110 -6.24 -3.94 4.44
C LEU A 110 -7.26 -3.25 5.37
N GLY A 111 -8.13 -2.45 4.79
CA GLY A 111 -9.25 -1.80 5.46
C GLY A 111 -9.93 -0.78 4.55
N THR A 112 -10.88 -0.03 5.10
CA THR A 112 -11.48 1.09 4.39
C THR A 112 -10.49 2.25 4.38
N GLY A 113 -10.00 2.64 3.21
CA GLY A 113 -9.19 3.84 3.06
C GLY A 113 -9.99 5.07 3.52
N VAL A 114 -9.53 5.73 4.58
CA VAL A 114 -10.13 6.99 5.04
C VAL A 114 -9.24 8.13 4.56
N THR A 115 -9.79 9.04 3.76
CA THR A 115 -9.06 10.19 3.24
C THR A 115 -8.82 11.19 4.38
N GLN A 116 -7.60 11.22 4.95
CA GLN A 116 -7.18 12.36 5.77
C GLN A 116 -6.67 13.45 4.82
N ASN A 117 -7.56 14.39 4.49
CA ASN A 117 -7.38 15.65 3.76
C ASN A 117 -7.75 15.61 2.27
N ASP A 118 -8.71 16.46 1.90
CA ASP A 118 -9.18 16.74 0.54
C ASP A 118 -8.19 17.57 -0.31
N GLU A 119 -7.01 17.97 0.21
CA GLU A 119 -6.18 18.97 -0.47
C GLU A 119 -4.69 18.64 -0.72
N ALA A 120 -4.19 17.46 -0.38
CA ALA A 120 -2.82 17.10 -0.78
C ALA A 120 -2.59 15.58 -0.81
N GLY A 121 -2.69 15.00 -2.00
CA GLY A 121 -2.04 13.74 -2.39
C GLY A 121 -2.16 12.57 -1.39
N LEU A 122 -3.04 11.62 -1.71
CA LEU A 122 -3.26 10.36 -0.97
C LEU A 122 -2.03 9.41 -0.91
N THR A 123 -0.88 9.83 -1.43
CA THR A 123 0.43 9.19 -1.27
C THR A 123 1.45 10.25 -0.85
N HIS A 124 1.98 10.13 0.38
CA HIS A 124 3.10 10.96 0.80
C HIS A 124 4.40 10.31 0.34
N TYR A 125 5.06 10.92 -0.64
CA TYR A 125 6.38 10.49 -1.08
C TYR A 125 7.41 10.86 -0.03
N ILE A 126 7.94 9.88 0.70
CA ILE A 126 9.12 10.06 1.55
C ILE A 126 10.34 9.69 0.70
N THR A 127 10.95 10.70 0.10
CA THR A 127 12.23 10.61 -0.59
C THR A 127 13.29 11.30 0.26
N ASP A 128 14.53 10.81 0.21
CA ASP A 128 15.69 11.49 0.79
C ASP A 128 15.95 12.80 0.01
N GLY A 129 15.23 13.87 0.38
CA GLY A 129 15.43 15.24 -0.08
C GLY A 129 15.08 15.57 -1.54
N GLN A 130 14.66 14.61 -2.36
CA GLN A 130 14.35 14.85 -3.78
C GLN A 130 12.86 15.15 -4.00
N LEU A 131 12.59 16.34 -4.52
CA LEU A 131 11.27 16.85 -4.88
C LEU A 131 10.46 15.83 -5.68
N ARG A 132 9.12 15.90 -5.51
CA ARG A 132 8.10 15.17 -6.27
C ARG A 132 8.57 14.94 -7.72
N PRO A 133 8.44 13.73 -8.29
CA PRO A 133 8.65 13.58 -9.73
C PRO A 133 7.66 14.49 -10.46
N GLN A 134 8.19 15.46 -11.21
CA GLN A 134 7.38 16.42 -11.95
C GLN A 134 6.48 15.67 -12.92
N LYS A 135 5.18 16.02 -12.92
CA LYS A 135 4.25 15.71 -14.01
C LYS A 135 4.87 16.25 -15.31
N GLU A 136 5.34 15.37 -16.18
CA GLU A 136 5.57 15.74 -17.58
C GLU A 136 4.22 16.14 -18.18
N THR A 137 3.98 17.45 -18.25
CA THR A 137 2.81 18.02 -18.89
C THR A 137 3.13 18.06 -20.38
N ARG A 138 2.83 16.98 -21.10
CA ARG A 138 2.88 17.01 -22.57
C ARG A 138 1.71 17.86 -23.04
N ALA A 139 1.96 19.14 -23.29
CA ALA A 139 1.04 20.00 -24.00
C ALA A 139 0.91 19.49 -25.45
N GLU A 140 -0.19 18.81 -25.75
CA GLU A 140 -0.67 18.67 -27.13
C GLU A 140 -1.37 19.99 -27.49
N GLN A 141 -0.63 20.92 -28.08
CA GLN A 141 -1.24 22.00 -28.86
C GLN A 141 -1.53 21.45 -30.26
N THR A 142 -2.81 21.19 -30.51
CA THR A 142 -3.36 21.08 -31.85
C THR A 142 -3.98 22.42 -32.20
N ALA A 143 -3.50 23.08 -33.25
CA ALA A 143 -4.29 24.04 -34.01
C ALA A 143 -3.74 24.12 -35.44
N ALA A 144 -4.56 23.63 -36.38
CA ALA A 144 -4.48 23.98 -37.78
C ALA A 144 -4.98 25.42 -37.98
N GLY A 145 -4.40 26.11 -38.96
CA GLY A 145 -4.75 27.46 -39.40
C GLY A 145 -3.67 28.04 -40.28
#